data_AF-X0UER9-F1
#
_entry.id   AF-X0UER9-F1
#
_cell.length_a   1.000
_cell.length_b   1.000
_cell.length_c   1.000
_cell.angle_alpha   90.00
_cell.angle_beta   90.00
_cell.angle_gamma   90.00
#
_symmetry.space_group_name_H-M   'P 1'
#
loop_
_entity.id
_entity.type
_entity.pdbx_description
1 polymer ?
#
loop_
_entity_poly.entity_id
_entity_poly.type
_entity_poly.pdbx_seq_one_letter_code
_entity_poly.pdbx_strand_id
1 'polypeptide(L)' 'KILTKDRVESIFRHTPMNRFGEPDELVGAVIWLSSERASSFVTGAIIRVDGGYTAMTI' A
#
# COMPACT_ATOMS: atom_id res chain seq x y z
N LYS A 1 6.71 -9.09 -18.06
CA LYS A 1 5.91 -8.91 -16.83
C LYS A 1 4.72 -9.87 -16.89
N ILE A 2 4.36 -10.52 -15.79
CA ILE A 2 3.31 -11.55 -15.73
C ILE A 2 1.89 -10.99 -15.96
N LEU A 3 1.73 -9.65 -15.94
CA LEU A 3 0.44 -8.98 -16.08
C LEU A 3 0.12 -8.60 -17.54
N THR A 4 -1.12 -8.85 -17.96
CA THR A 4 -1.67 -8.35 -19.23
C THR A 4 -1.91 -6.84 -19.19
N LYS A 5 -2.01 -6.19 -20.35
CA LYS A 5 -2.30 -4.74 -20.44
C LYS A 5 -3.62 -4.39 -19.75
N ASP A 6 -4.68 -5.14 -20.03
CA ASP A 6 -6.00 -4.94 -19.43
C ASP A 6 -5.96 -5.08 -17.90
N ARG A 7 -5.12 -5.98 -17.38
CA ARG A 7 -4.93 -6.13 -15.94
C ARG A 7 -4.23 -4.93 -15.33
N VAL A 8 -3.19 -4.40 -15.99
CA VAL A 8 -2.49 -3.18 -15.53
C VAL A 8 -3.45 -2.00 -15.49
N GLU A 9 -4.23 -1.80 -16.55
CA GLU A 9 -5.20 -0.70 -16.61
C GLU A 9 -6.28 -0.83 -15.52
N SER A 10 -6.78 -2.04 -15.29
CA SER A 10 -7.75 -2.30 -14.22
C SER A 10 -7.18 -1.99 -12.83
N ILE A 11 -5.91 -2.32 -12.58
CA ILE A 11 -5.25 -1.97 -11.32
C ILE A 11 -5.16 -0.45 -11.19
N PHE A 12 -4.72 0.26 -12.22
CA PHE A 12 -4.56 1.72 -12.18
C PHE A 12 -5.89 2.46 -11.99
N ARG A 13 -6.99 1.97 -12.57
CA ARG A 13 -8.34 2.53 -12.29
C ARG A 13 -8.73 2.45 -10.82
N HIS A 14 -8.21 1.46 -10.09
CA HIS A 14 -8.46 1.29 -8.66
C HIS A 14 -7.33 1.83 -7.79
N THR A 15 -6.22 2.31 -8.33
CA THR A 15 -5.14 2.94 -7.56
C THR A 15 -5.18 4.46 -7.79
N PRO A 16 -5.70 5.27 -6.84
CA PRO A 16 -5.72 6.73 -6.96
C PRO A 16 -4.37 7.37 -7.32
N MET A 17 -3.26 6.79 -6.85
CA MET A 17 -1.91 7.27 -7.20
C MET A 17 -1.50 6.97 -8.66
N ASN A 18 -2.31 6.23 -9.42
CA ASN A 18 -2.14 5.92 -10.84
C ASN A 18 -0.74 5.39 -11.23
N ARG A 19 -0.14 4.60 -10.34
CA ARG A 19 1.13 3.91 -10.57
C ARG A 19 1.24 2.68 -9.69
N PHE A 20 2.17 1.79 -10.03
CA PHE A 20 2.59 0.77 -9.09
C PHE A 20 3.42 1.40 -7.96
N GLY A 21 3.30 0.80 -6.78
CA GLY A 21 4.18 1.10 -5.66
C GLY A 21 5.58 0.52 -5.90
N GLU A 22 6.58 1.14 -5.30
CA GLU A 22 7.94 0.62 -5.23
C GLU A 22 8.18 -0.07 -3.88
N PRO A 23 9.05 -1.09 -3.80
CA PRO A 23 9.31 -1.81 -2.54
C PRO A 23 9.74 -0.90 -1.38
N ASP A 24 10.49 0.17 -1.66
CA ASP A 24 11.00 1.12 -0.66
C ASP A 24 9.87 1.88 0.07
N GLU A 25 8.68 1.97 -0.53
CA GLU A 25 7.54 2.66 0.10
C GLU A 25 6.99 1.89 1.31
N LEU A 26 7.29 0.59 1.44
CA LEU A 26 6.93 -0.20 2.62
C LEU A 26 7.80 0.15 3.84
N VAL A 27 9.03 0.62 3.62
CA VAL A 27 10.06 0.77 4.66
C VAL A 27 9.59 1.71 5.77
N GLY A 28 8.95 2.83 5.42
CA GLY A 28 8.44 3.78 6.40
C GLY A 28 7.40 3.18 7.35
N ALA A 29 6.46 2.41 6.81
CA ALA A 29 5.43 1.74 7.62
C ALA A 29 6.03 0.66 8.53
N VAL A 30 7.01 -0.12 8.02
CA VAL A 30 7.72 -1.13 8.80
C VAL A 30 8.53 -0.50 9.93
N ILE A 31 9.26 0.59 9.66
CA ILE A 31 10.02 1.32 10.68
C ILE A 31 9.09 1.87 11.75
N TRP A 32 7.96 2.47 11.36
CA TRP A 32 6.97 2.99 12.31
C TRP A 32 6.43 1.87 13.20
N LEU A 33 5.96 0.76 12.62
CA LEU A 33 5.44 -0.40 13.36
C LEU A 33 6.49 -1.06 14.27
N SER A 34 7.76 -0.99 13.89
CA SER A 34 8.87 -1.54 14.68
C SER A 34 9.40 -0.57 15.75
N SER A 35 8.94 0.68 15.74
CA SER A 35 9.44 1.71 16.63
C SER A 35 8.63 1.75 17.92
N GLU A 36 9.23 1.29 19.01
CA GLU A 36 8.63 1.38 20.34
C GLU A 36 8.23 2.82 20.70
N ARG A 37 9.06 3.81 20.33
CA ARG A 37 8.75 5.23 20.58
C ARG A 37 7.57 5.75 19.74
N ALA A 38 7.40 5.27 18.51
CA ALA A 38 6.39 5.80 17.60
C ALA A 38 5.05 5.05 17.64
N SER A 39 5.04 3.80 18.11
CA SER A 39 3.86 2.93 18.03
C SER A 39 3.67 1.99 19.25
N SER A 40 4.23 2.30 20.43
CA SER A 40 4.16 1.43 21.64
C SER A 40 2.77 0.99 22.08
N PHE A 41 1.71 1.69 21.68
CA PHE A 41 0.33 1.37 22.02
C PHE A 41 -0.52 0.98 20.80
N VAL A 42 0.12 0.74 19.65
CA VAL A 42 -0.54 0.30 18.43
C VAL A 42 -0.43 -1.22 18.31
N THR A 43 -1.57 -1.90 18.36
CA THR A 43 -1.66 -3.34 18.13
C THR A 43 -3.01 -3.69 17.50
N GLY A 44 -3.11 -4.85 16.85
CA GLY A 44 -4.35 -5.33 16.22
C GLY A 44 -4.79 -4.58 14.96
N ALA A 45 -3.93 -3.72 14.39
CA ALA A 45 -4.24 -2.92 13.21
C ALA A 45 -3.53 -3.45 11.95
N ILE A 46 -4.16 -3.26 10.78
CA ILE A 46 -3.57 -3.54 9.46
C ILE A 46 -3.29 -2.20 8.79
N ILE A 47 -2.01 -1.89 8.55
CA ILE A 47 -1.60 -0.68 7.81
C ILE A 47 -1.43 -1.03 6.33
N ARG A 48 -2.23 -0.39 5.46
CA ARG A 48 -2.16 -0.59 4.00
C ARG A 48 -1.22 0.44 3.39
N VAL A 49 -0.29 -0.04 2.56
CA VAL A 49 0.61 0.78 1.75
C VAL A 49 0.41 0.35 0.30
N ASP A 50 -0.62 0.92 -0.34
CA ASP A 50 -1.11 0.42 -1.64
C ASP A 50 -1.53 1.54 -2.61
N GLY A 51 -1.11 2.77 -2.34
CA GLY A 51 -1.46 3.92 -3.17
C GLY A 51 -2.95 4.24 -3.24
N GLY A 52 -3.72 3.80 -2.23
CA GLY A 52 -5.17 3.99 -2.15
C GLY A 52 -5.98 2.88 -2.80
N TYR A 53 -5.34 1.78 -3.22
CA TYR A 53 -6.03 0.69 -3.93
C TYR A 53 -7.24 0.14 -3.17
N THR A 54 -7.06 -0.12 -1.87
CA THR A 54 -8.12 -0.66 -1.01
C THR A 54 -9.21 0.36 -0.68
N ALA A 55 -8.96 1.66 -0.89
CA ALA A 55 -9.94 2.71 -0.62
C ALA A 55 -10.98 2.84 -1.74
N MET A 56 -10.69 2.33 -2.93
CA MET A 56 -11.63 2.31 -4.05
C MET A 56 -12.60 1.14 -3.84
N THR A 57 -13.84 1.45 -3.44
CA THR A 57 -14.95 0.49 -3.42
C THR A 57 -15.84 0.72 -4.63
N ILE A 58 -15.85 -0.26 -5.54
CA ILE A 58 -17.02 -0.73 -6.31
C ILE A 58 -16.81 -2.20 -6.65
#